data_AF-A0AAW2J5K8-F1
#
_entry.id   AF-A0AAW2J5K8-F1
#
_cell.length_a   1.000
_cell.length_b   1.000
_cell.length_c   1.000
_cell.angle_alpha   90.00
_cell.angle_beta   90.00
_cell.angle_gamma   90.00
#
_symmetry.space_group_name_H-M   'P 1'
#
loop_
_entity.id
_entity.type
_entity.pdbx_description
1 polymer ?
#
loop_
_entity_poly.entity_id
_entity_poly.type
_entity_poly.pdbx_seq_one_letter_code
_entity_poly.pdbx_strand_id
1 'polypeptide(L)'
;VLDPILCGRYPENMEDSFLAKHNLPPMNLKNSKVPLIFLVFNYYTTLVAKNDPNPKGEGYLADRKIEKDLYKTKEGLLIGEKSGAEWLHVVPWGLHVHLKFLKETYRYNLPPIHITENGFADKNIKEYTAYKASQDNLAPSERHEVSLNAFFVP
;
A
#
# COMPACT_ATOMS: atom_id res chain seq x y z
N VAL A 1 5.24 5.88 9.35
CA VAL A 1 4.58 5.40 10.59
C VAL A 1 5.37 4.28 11.26
N LEU A 2 5.81 3.26 10.52
CA LEU A 2 6.55 2.12 11.09
C LEU A 2 7.89 2.53 11.72
N ASP A 3 8.75 3.30 11.04
CA ASP A 3 10.06 3.70 11.59
C ASP A 3 9.96 4.40 12.96
N PRO A 4 9.06 5.38 13.19
CA PRO A 4 8.92 5.97 14.52
C PRO A 4 8.54 4.95 15.59
N ILE A 5 7.71 3.97 15.27
CA ILE A 5 7.23 2.96 16.25
C ILE A 5 8.28 1.87 16.50
N LEU A 6 8.91 1.35 15.44
CA LEU A 6 9.80 0.19 15.48
C LEU A 6 11.27 0.55 15.68
N CYS A 7 11.67 1.74 15.23
CA CYS A 7 13.07 2.19 15.20
C CYS A 7 13.29 3.45 16.03
N GLY A 8 12.22 4.11 16.48
CA GLY A 8 12.31 5.33 17.27
C GLY A 8 12.84 6.53 16.50
N ARG A 9 12.73 6.53 15.16
CA ARG A 9 13.17 7.61 14.24
C ARG A 9 12.27 7.76 13.03
N TYR A 10 12.29 8.92 12.37
CA TYR A 10 11.65 9.02 11.06
C TYR A 10 12.51 8.30 10.00
N PRO A 11 11.92 7.89 8.86
CA PRO A 11 12.69 7.38 7.74
C PRO A 11 13.75 8.40 7.28
N GLU A 12 14.93 7.92 6.92
CA GLU A 12 16.08 8.76 6.54
C GLU A 12 15.75 9.75 5.41
N ASN A 13 15.02 9.31 4.38
CA ASN A 13 14.60 10.17 3.27
C ASN A 13 13.64 11.30 3.69
N MET A 14 12.95 11.17 4.83
CA MET A 14 12.12 12.23 5.40
C MET A 14 12.93 13.19 6.28
N GLU A 15 13.99 12.72 6.93
CA GLU A 15 14.89 13.55 7.72
C GLU A 15 15.87 14.35 6.85
N ASP A 16 16.31 13.77 5.73
CA ASP A 16 17.25 14.39 4.77
C ASP A 16 16.58 15.34 3.78
N SER A 17 15.28 15.15 3.51
CA SER A 17 14.52 16.07 2.68
C SER A 17 14.32 17.38 3.41
N PHE A 18 14.97 18.45 2.93
CA PHE A 18 14.84 19.80 3.48
C PHE A 18 13.37 20.23 3.64
N LEU A 19 12.52 19.89 2.66
CA LEU A 19 11.08 20.19 2.68
C LEU A 19 10.34 19.41 3.78
N ALA A 20 10.61 18.11 3.90
CA ALA A 20 9.95 17.28 4.91
C ALA A 20 10.43 17.64 6.33
N LYS A 21 11.72 17.90 6.52
CA LYS A 21 12.30 18.22 7.83
C LYS A 21 11.64 19.42 8.52
N HIS A 22 11.27 20.46 7.78
CA HIS A 22 10.59 21.63 8.34
C HIS A 22 9.13 21.35 8.73
N ASN A 23 8.49 20.36 8.10
CA ASN A 23 7.09 20.01 8.32
C ASN A 23 6.92 18.85 9.31
N LEU A 24 8.01 18.21 9.76
CA LEU A 24 7.95 17.10 10.70
C LEU A 24 7.88 17.59 12.14
N PRO A 25 6.93 17.08 12.95
CA PRO A 25 6.93 17.38 14.37
C PRO A 25 8.19 16.78 15.01
N PRO A 26 8.75 17.44 16.03
CA PRO A 26 9.90 16.89 16.74
C PRO A 26 9.51 15.55 17.35
N MET A 27 10.35 14.56 17.11
CA MET A 27 10.10 13.24 17.62
C MET A 27 10.41 13.19 19.12
N ASN A 28 9.39 13.03 19.94
CA ASN A 28 9.52 12.93 21.38
C ASN A 28 8.97 11.59 21.88
N LEU A 29 9.67 10.50 21.56
CA LEU A 29 9.31 9.15 22.00
C LEU A 29 9.78 8.86 23.43
N LYS A 30 9.87 9.88 24.29
CA LYS A 30 10.44 9.74 25.63
C LYS A 30 9.72 8.72 26.52
N ASN A 31 8.50 8.26 26.21
CA ASN A 31 7.75 7.40 27.13
C ASN A 31 6.80 6.34 26.53
N SER A 32 6.73 6.09 25.22
CA SER A 32 5.85 5.03 24.71
C SER A 32 6.56 3.67 24.66
N LYS A 33 6.92 3.11 25.83
CA LYS A 33 7.34 1.70 25.95
C LYS A 33 6.13 0.76 25.93
N VAL A 34 5.16 1.01 25.05
CA VAL A 34 4.12 0.00 24.79
C VAL A 34 4.69 -0.91 23.71
N PRO A 35 5.03 -2.18 24.02
CA PRO A 35 5.53 -3.08 23.01
C PRO A 35 4.46 -3.29 21.95
N LEU A 36 4.81 -3.11 20.68
CA LEU A 36 3.93 -3.45 19.57
C LEU A 36 3.82 -4.97 19.50
N ILE A 37 2.65 -5.50 19.87
CA ILE A 37 2.41 -6.94 19.97
C ILE A 37 2.01 -7.58 18.63
N PHE A 38 1.41 -6.81 17.71
CA PHE A 38 1.12 -7.22 16.35
C PHE A 38 1.07 -5.99 15.42
N LEU A 39 1.42 -6.20 14.15
CA LEU A 39 1.24 -5.22 13.09
C LEU A 39 -0.03 -5.55 12.31
N VAL A 40 -0.93 -4.57 12.22
CA VAL A 40 -2.14 -4.66 11.40
C VAL A 40 -1.86 -4.05 10.03
N PHE A 41 -2.19 -4.77 8.96
CA PHE A 41 -1.85 -4.42 7.58
C PHE A 41 -3.06 -4.50 6.66
N ASN A 42 -3.35 -3.41 5.96
CA ASN A 42 -4.40 -3.34 4.96
C ASN A 42 -3.76 -3.29 3.58
N TYR A 43 -4.09 -4.23 2.71
CA TYR A 43 -3.56 -4.29 1.34
C TYR A 43 -4.68 -4.43 0.32
N TYR A 44 -4.67 -3.52 -0.64
CA TYR A 44 -5.68 -3.45 -1.68
C TYR A 44 -5.09 -3.41 -3.09
N THR A 45 -4.03 -2.64 -3.31
CA THR A 45 -3.36 -2.49 -4.60
C THR A 45 -1.91 -2.08 -4.40
N THR A 46 -1.13 -2.16 -5.47
CA THR A 46 0.18 -1.52 -5.59
C THR A 46 0.11 -0.39 -6.59
N LEU A 47 0.95 0.62 -6.40
CA LEU A 47 1.08 1.78 -7.28
C LEU A 47 2.48 1.82 -7.88
N VAL A 48 2.60 2.40 -9.06
CA VAL A 48 3.86 2.77 -9.69
C VAL A 48 4.30 4.14 -9.14
N ALA A 49 5.55 4.24 -8.70
CA ALA A 49 6.15 5.51 -8.32
C ALA A 49 7.23 5.91 -9.34
N LYS A 50 7.15 7.14 -9.84
CA LYS A 50 8.15 7.78 -10.70
C LYS A 50 8.59 9.08 -10.05
N ASN A 51 9.89 9.35 -10.09
CA ASN A 51 10.46 10.54 -9.44
C ASN A 51 10.09 11.82 -10.21
N ASP A 52 9.41 12.75 -9.53
CA ASP A 52 9.18 14.10 -10.02
C ASP A 52 10.26 15.03 -9.44
N PRO A 53 11.24 15.49 -10.23
CA PRO A 53 12.31 16.35 -9.72
C PRO A 53 11.82 17.76 -9.40
N ASN A 54 10.70 18.20 -9.96
CA ASN A 54 10.17 19.57 -9.84
C ASN A 54 8.68 19.55 -9.48
N PRO A 55 8.31 18.99 -8.31
CA PRO A 55 6.92 18.89 -7.91
C PRO A 55 6.31 20.28 -7.77
N LYS A 56 5.10 20.46 -8.32
CA LYS A 56 4.34 21.71 -8.18
C LYS A 56 3.43 21.66 -6.94
N GLY A 57 3.36 22.76 -6.21
CA GLY A 57 2.53 22.91 -5.02
C GLY A 57 3.33 22.78 -3.72
N GLU A 58 2.62 22.75 -2.59
CA GLU A 58 3.20 22.68 -1.25
C GLU A 58 2.58 21.54 -0.45
N GLY A 59 3.30 21.09 0.59
CA GLY A 59 2.85 20.06 1.53
C GLY A 59 3.08 18.62 1.07
N TYR A 60 2.44 17.67 1.76
CA TYR A 60 2.73 16.23 1.68
C TYR A 60 2.85 15.65 0.26
N LEU A 61 1.99 16.08 -0.68
CA LEU A 61 2.02 15.55 -2.05
C LEU A 61 3.27 16.03 -2.81
N ALA A 62 3.69 17.28 -2.62
CA ALA A 62 4.90 17.81 -3.24
C ALA A 62 6.16 17.23 -2.57
N ASP A 63 6.14 17.10 -1.23
CA ASP A 63 7.27 16.59 -0.44
C ASP A 63 7.69 15.16 -0.83
N ARG A 64 6.74 14.36 -1.33
CA ARG A 64 6.99 12.99 -1.79
C ARG A 64 7.81 12.91 -3.08
N LYS A 65 7.84 13.96 -3.91
CA LYS A 65 8.53 13.97 -5.22
C LYS A 65 8.12 12.81 -6.15
N ILE A 66 6.82 12.51 -6.22
CA ILE A 66 6.28 11.44 -7.06
C ILE A 66 5.35 12.04 -8.13
N GLU A 67 5.46 11.58 -9.37
CA GLU A 67 4.56 11.92 -10.46
C GLU A 67 3.10 11.51 -10.18
N LYS A 68 2.13 12.13 -10.90
CA LYS A 68 0.69 11.89 -10.66
C LYS A 68 0.14 10.60 -11.28
N ASP A 69 0.74 10.09 -12.36
CA ASP A 69 0.27 8.85 -12.99
C ASP A 69 0.85 7.62 -12.25
N LEU A 70 0.10 7.17 -11.25
CA LEU A 70 0.51 6.12 -10.32
C LEU A 70 0.08 4.72 -10.74
N TYR A 71 -0.64 4.58 -11.86
CA TYR A 71 -1.22 3.30 -12.28
C TYR A 71 -0.57 2.74 -13.54
N LYS A 72 0.26 3.53 -14.23
CA LYS A 72 0.94 3.10 -15.44
C LYS A 72 2.41 2.81 -15.25
N THR A 73 2.87 1.70 -15.82
CA THR A 73 4.28 1.33 -15.90
C THR A 73 5.08 2.35 -16.72
N LYS A 74 6.39 2.14 -16.88
CA LYS A 74 7.23 3.00 -17.72
C LYS A 74 6.83 2.92 -19.19
N GLU A 75 6.29 1.78 -19.61
CA GLU A 75 5.82 1.47 -20.96
C GLU A 75 4.39 2.00 -21.21
N GLY A 76 3.75 2.61 -20.20
CA GLY A 76 2.40 3.17 -20.31
C GLY A 76 1.28 2.15 -20.15
N LEU A 77 1.59 0.91 -19.77
CA LEU A 77 0.60 -0.14 -19.48
C LEU A 77 0.04 0.01 -18.06
N LEU A 78 -1.21 -0.37 -17.82
CA LEU A 78 -1.75 -0.43 -16.47
C LEU A 78 -1.02 -1.51 -15.65
N ILE A 79 -0.72 -1.22 -14.38
CA ILE A 79 -0.06 -2.14 -13.46
C ILE A 79 -0.91 -3.40 -13.15
N GLY A 80 -2.22 -3.30 -13.32
CA GLY A 80 -3.17 -4.37 -13.10
C GLY A 80 -4.53 -4.04 -13.69
N GLU A 81 -5.46 -5.00 -13.64
CA GLU A 81 -6.83 -4.77 -14.09
C GLU A 81 -7.54 -3.77 -13.16
N LYS A 82 -8.32 -2.84 -13.72
CA LYS A 82 -9.11 -1.89 -12.94
C LYS A 82 -10.38 -2.54 -12.40
N SER A 83 -10.61 -2.40 -11.10
CA SER A 83 -11.85 -2.84 -10.45
C SER A 83 -13.03 -1.89 -10.75
N GLY A 84 -14.16 -2.07 -10.05
CA GLY A 84 -15.26 -1.12 -10.02
C GLY A 84 -14.93 0.20 -9.30
N ALA A 85 -13.90 0.23 -8.45
CA ALA A 85 -13.42 1.44 -7.78
C ALA A 85 -12.22 2.04 -8.55
N GLU A 86 -12.25 3.37 -8.75
CA GLU A 86 -11.27 4.05 -9.61
C GLU A 86 -9.81 3.91 -9.14
N TRP A 87 -9.60 3.91 -7.82
CA TRP A 87 -8.28 3.84 -7.20
C TRP A 87 -7.72 2.41 -7.10
N LEU A 88 -8.55 1.40 -7.34
CA LEU A 88 -8.24 0.00 -7.01
C LEU A 88 -7.94 -0.81 -8.28
N HIS A 89 -6.70 -1.27 -8.39
CA HIS A 89 -6.23 -2.16 -9.45
C HIS A 89 -5.83 -3.53 -8.85
N VAL A 90 -6.02 -4.60 -9.61
CA VAL A 90 -5.73 -5.97 -9.18
C VAL A 90 -4.23 -6.23 -9.30
N VAL A 91 -3.50 -6.21 -8.18
CA VAL A 91 -2.04 -6.38 -8.14
C VAL A 91 -1.60 -7.40 -7.07
N PRO A 92 -2.03 -8.67 -7.15
CA PRO A 92 -1.77 -9.69 -6.13
C PRO A 92 -0.31 -9.87 -5.71
N TRP A 93 0.60 -9.92 -6.70
CA TRP A 93 2.02 -10.10 -6.46
C TRP A 93 2.61 -8.98 -5.59
N GLY A 94 1.97 -7.81 -5.59
CA GLY A 94 2.38 -6.67 -4.79
C GLY A 94 2.29 -6.93 -3.29
N LEU A 95 1.32 -7.73 -2.83
CA LEU A 95 1.20 -8.13 -1.43
C LEU A 95 2.43 -8.90 -0.97
N HIS A 96 2.84 -9.91 -1.74
CA HIS A 96 4.03 -10.71 -1.44
C HIS A 96 5.28 -9.84 -1.34
N VAL A 97 5.51 -9.00 -2.36
CA VAL A 97 6.67 -8.10 -2.42
C VAL A 97 6.68 -7.16 -1.21
N HIS A 98 5.53 -6.63 -0.81
CA HIS A 98 5.43 -5.74 0.35
C HIS A 98 5.75 -6.47 1.66
N LEU A 99 5.20 -7.68 1.87
CA LEU A 99 5.48 -8.46 3.07
C LEU A 99 6.95 -8.88 3.16
N LYS A 100 7.57 -9.24 2.03
CA LYS A 100 9.00 -9.51 1.94
C LYS A 100 9.82 -8.26 2.30
N PHE A 101 9.45 -7.10 1.75
CA PHE A 101 10.08 -5.82 2.09
C PHE A 101 10.00 -5.54 3.60
N LEU A 102 8.83 -5.64 4.22
CA LEU A 102 8.68 -5.44 5.68
C LEU A 102 9.58 -6.37 6.48
N LYS A 103 9.62 -7.67 6.11
CA LYS A 103 10.46 -8.68 6.74
C LYS A 103 11.95 -8.36 6.62
N GLU A 104 12.39 -7.85 5.48
CA GLU A 104 13.78 -7.48 5.24
C GLU A 104 14.15 -6.19 5.97
N THR A 105 13.31 -5.16 5.89
CA THR A 105 13.54 -3.85 6.50
C THR A 105 13.51 -3.89 8.04
N TYR A 106 12.55 -4.60 8.63
CA TYR A 106 12.33 -4.58 10.09
C TYR A 106 12.70 -5.89 10.78
N ARG A 107 13.49 -6.76 10.13
CA ARG A 107 13.81 -8.14 10.53
C ARG A 107 13.79 -8.46 12.04
N TYR A 108 14.43 -7.64 12.87
CA TYR A 108 14.54 -7.88 14.32
C TYR A 108 13.41 -7.27 15.17
N ASN A 109 12.71 -6.28 14.63
CA ASN A 109 11.69 -5.50 15.34
C ASN A 109 10.28 -5.73 14.76
N LEU A 110 10.13 -6.54 13.71
CA LEU A 110 8.85 -6.80 13.06
C LEU A 110 8.02 -7.78 13.90
N PRO A 111 6.89 -7.35 14.49
CA PRO A 111 5.98 -8.27 15.18
C PRO A 111 5.20 -9.12 14.16
N PRO A 112 4.44 -10.13 14.61
CA PRO A 112 3.50 -10.85 13.76
C PRO A 112 2.58 -9.89 12.98
N ILE A 113 2.41 -10.16 11.69
CA ILE A 113 1.56 -9.36 10.80
C ILE A 113 0.19 -10.02 10.68
N HIS A 114 -0.86 -9.23 10.85
CA HIS A 114 -2.24 -9.59 10.54
C HIS A 114 -2.74 -8.75 9.38
N ILE A 115 -3.24 -9.41 8.34
CA ILE A 115 -3.90 -8.73 7.23
C ILE A 115 -5.36 -8.57 7.60
N THR A 116 -5.77 -7.34 7.85
CA THR A 116 -7.13 -7.04 8.31
C THR A 116 -8.06 -6.60 7.20
N GLU A 117 -7.50 -6.08 6.11
CA GLU A 117 -8.28 -5.72 4.94
C GLU A 117 -7.56 -6.13 3.65
N ASN A 118 -8.30 -6.83 2.81
CA ASN A 118 -7.99 -7.12 1.43
C ASN A 118 -9.30 -7.38 0.69
N GLY A 119 -9.48 -6.78 -0.48
CA GLY A 119 -10.75 -6.90 -1.18
C GLY A 119 -10.74 -6.28 -2.56
N PHE A 120 -11.85 -6.53 -3.26
CA PHE A 120 -12.10 -6.10 -4.62
C PHE A 120 -13.46 -5.41 -4.68
N ALA A 121 -13.58 -4.38 -5.51
CA ALA A 121 -14.85 -3.69 -5.73
C ALA A 121 -15.43 -4.13 -7.08
N ASP A 122 -16.64 -4.69 -7.07
CA ASP A 122 -17.35 -5.00 -8.30
C ASP A 122 -17.84 -3.74 -9.02
N LYS A 123 -18.02 -3.85 -10.34
CA LYS A 123 -18.57 -2.76 -11.14
C LYS A 123 -20.05 -2.57 -10.79
N ASN A 124 -20.47 -1.32 -10.64
CA ASN A 124 -21.86 -0.98 -10.37
C ASN A 124 -22.70 -1.07 -11.67
N ILE A 125 -23.35 -2.21 -11.89
CA ILE A 125 -24.22 -2.47 -13.05
C ILE A 125 -25.68 -2.45 -12.58
N LYS A 126 -26.41 -1.38 -12.92
CA LYS A 126 -27.76 -1.11 -12.39
C LYS A 126 -28.82 -2.09 -12.91
N GLU A 127 -28.55 -2.71 -14.05
CA GLU A 127 -29.44 -3.64 -14.73
C GLU A 127 -29.39 -5.06 -14.13
N TYR A 128 -28.51 -5.30 -13.16
CA TYR A 128 -28.39 -6.60 -12.51
C TYR A 128 -29.55 -6.82 -11.54
N THR A 129 -30.23 -7.96 -11.68
CA THR A 129 -31.09 -8.48 -10.63
C THR A 129 -30.24 -8.96 -9.45
N ALA A 130 -30.84 -9.14 -8.27
CA ALA A 130 -30.13 -9.70 -7.10
C ALA A 130 -29.45 -11.05 -7.44
N TYR A 131 -30.12 -11.90 -8.23
CA TYR A 131 -29.53 -13.13 -8.75
C TYR A 131 -28.27 -12.85 -9.58
N LYS A 132 -28.33 -11.97 -10.59
CA LYS A 132 -27.15 -11.65 -11.41
C LYS A 132 -26.02 -10.99 -10.62
N ALA A 133 -26.35 -10.16 -9.63
CA ALA A 133 -25.37 -9.55 -8.73
C ALA A 133 -24.73 -10.58 -7.79
N SER A 134 -25.45 -11.65 -7.43
CA SER A 134 -24.88 -12.78 -6.66
C SER A 134 -24.07 -13.75 -7.52
N GLN A 135 -24.27 -13.75 -8.84
CA GLN A 135 -23.43 -14.45 -9.80
C GLN A 135 -22.17 -13.61 -10.04
N ASP A 136 -21.30 -13.62 -9.05
CA ASP A 136 -19.99 -13.01 -9.13
C ASP A 136 -19.21 -13.62 -10.32
N ASN A 137 -19.19 -12.91 -11.46
CA ASN A 137 -18.61 -13.39 -12.73
C ASN A 137 -17.07 -13.45 -12.73
N LEU A 138 -16.42 -13.03 -11.64
CA LEU A 138 -15.04 -13.38 -11.31
C LEU A 138 -15.15 -14.47 -10.26
N ALA A 139 -14.63 -15.67 -10.55
CA ALA A 139 -14.82 -16.79 -9.64
C ALA A 139 -14.36 -16.37 -8.22
N PRO A 140 -15.08 -16.74 -7.14
CA PRO A 140 -14.64 -16.44 -5.77
C PRO A 140 -13.20 -16.90 -5.49
N SER A 141 -12.76 -17.96 -6.20
CA SER A 141 -11.37 -18.41 -6.26
C SER A 141 -10.43 -17.34 -6.82
N GLU A 142 -10.77 -16.64 -7.90
CA GLU A 142 -9.91 -15.59 -8.48
C GLU A 142 -9.83 -14.29 -7.63
N ARG A 143 -10.74 -14.05 -6.67
CA ARG A 143 -10.68 -12.84 -5.81
C ARG A 143 -9.80 -13.05 -4.58
N HIS A 144 -9.98 -14.19 -3.92
CA HIS A 144 -9.24 -14.55 -2.71
C HIS A 144 -7.99 -15.39 -3.02
N GLU A 145 -8.03 -16.34 -3.96
CA GLU A 145 -6.81 -17.07 -4.36
C GLU A 145 -5.81 -16.15 -5.02
N VAL A 146 -6.20 -15.10 -5.74
CA VAL A 146 -5.20 -14.19 -6.34
C VAL A 146 -4.39 -13.48 -5.24
N SER A 147 -5.04 -13.07 -4.15
CA SER A 147 -4.34 -12.48 -2.99
C SER A 147 -3.69 -13.54 -2.07
N LEU A 148 -4.26 -14.74 -1.95
CA LEU A 148 -3.72 -15.84 -1.15
C LEU A 148 -2.56 -16.57 -1.85
N ASN A 149 -2.60 -16.70 -3.18
CA ASN A 149 -1.53 -17.27 -4.01
C ASN A 149 -0.28 -16.40 -3.93
N ALA A 150 -0.41 -15.11 -3.59
CA ALA A 150 0.74 -14.26 -3.27
C ALA A 150 1.58 -14.84 -2.11
N PHE A 151 0.99 -15.60 -1.16
CA PHE A 151 1.77 -16.28 -0.11
C PHE A 151 2.49 -17.54 -0.57
N PHE A 152 2.09 -18.10 -1.71
CA PHE A 152 2.58 -19.38 -2.23
C PHE A 152 3.50 -19.22 -3.47
N VAL A 153 3.82 -18.00 -3.88
CA VAL A 153 4.87 -17.75 -4.88
C VAL A 153 6.24 -18.00 -4.22
N PRO A 154 7.07 -18.92 -4.75
CA PRO A 154 8.37 -19.30 -4.17
C PRO A 154 9.42 -18.16 -4.17
#